data_AF-A0A420CU43-F1
#
_entry.id   AF-A0A420CU43-F1
#
_cell.length_a   1.000
_cell.length_b   1.000
_cell.length_c   1.000
_cell.angle_alpha   90.00
_cell.angle_beta   90.00
_cell.angle_gamma   90.00
#
_symmetry.space_group_name_H-M   'P 1'
#
loop_
_entity.id
_entity.type
_entity.pdbx_description
1 polymer ?
#
loop_
_entity_poly.entity_id
_entity_poly.type
_entity_poly.pdbx_seq_one_letter_code
_entity_poly.pdbx_strand_id
1 'polypeptide(L)'
;MKKFKRKLNIENAELFKLEYYDGGSELKSKEFNTYKAMEQFHSRQNDFMYLDCNRYAYINDEWNLFIKLQSPIVFQSDLDFINKTFNEPIEAKNLQNGKIEELNHQK
;
A
#
# COMPACT_ATOMS: atom_id res chain seq x y z
N MET A 1 11.18 -9.84 -18.11
CA MET A 1 9.98 -9.29 -17.44
C MET A 1 9.62 -10.17 -16.26
N LYS A 2 9.70 -9.68 -15.02
CA LYS A 2 9.11 -10.39 -13.88
C LYS A 2 7.59 -10.42 -14.09
N LYS A 3 7.03 -11.61 -14.23
CA LYS A 3 5.58 -11.82 -14.41
C LYS A 3 4.88 -11.43 -13.10
N PHE A 4 3.67 -10.87 -13.18
CA PHE A 4 2.83 -10.65 -11.99
C PHE A 4 2.74 -11.95 -11.19
N LYS A 5 3.04 -11.88 -9.88
CA LYS A 5 3.16 -13.09 -9.02
C LYS A 5 1.89 -13.93 -9.02
N ARG A 6 0.70 -13.31 -8.93
CA ARG A 6 -0.63 -13.97 -9.03
C ARG A 6 -1.74 -12.89 -9.02
N LYS A 7 -2.86 -13.11 -9.73
CA LYS A 7 -4.10 -12.34 -9.53
C LYS A 7 -4.90 -13.01 -8.41
N LEU A 8 -5.27 -12.26 -7.37
CA LEU A 8 -6.09 -12.76 -6.27
C LEU A 8 -7.57 -12.53 -6.58
N ASN A 9 -8.42 -13.53 -6.31
CA ASN A 9 -9.86 -13.29 -6.29
C ASN A 9 -10.25 -12.77 -4.90
N ILE A 10 -10.48 -11.47 -4.80
CA ILE A 10 -10.76 -10.80 -3.53
C ILE A 10 -12.13 -11.19 -2.94
N GLU A 11 -13.04 -11.73 -3.77
CA GLU A 11 -14.35 -12.24 -3.33
C GLU A 11 -14.23 -13.45 -2.42
N ASN A 12 -13.12 -14.20 -2.52
CA ASN A 12 -12.84 -15.36 -1.68
C ASN A 12 -12.18 -14.99 -0.35
N ALA A 13 -11.97 -13.70 -0.08
CA ALA A 13 -11.30 -13.27 1.14
C ALA A 13 -12.28 -13.19 2.31
N GLU A 14 -11.91 -13.81 3.43
CA GLU A 14 -12.70 -13.83 4.65
C GLU A 14 -12.47 -12.59 5.51
N LEU A 15 -11.22 -12.09 5.52
CA LEU A 15 -10.79 -10.93 6.28
C LEU A 15 -9.87 -10.05 5.46
N PHE A 16 -9.81 -8.79 5.86
CA PHE A 16 -8.95 -7.77 5.28
C PHE A 16 -8.15 -7.10 6.38
N LYS A 17 -6.89 -6.78 6.12
CA LYS A 17 -6.02 -6.04 7.05
C LYS A 17 -5.38 -4.86 6.35
N LEU A 18 -5.38 -3.72 7.02
CA LEU A 18 -4.71 -2.49 6.58
C LEU A 18 -3.61 -2.13 7.56
N GLU A 19 -2.40 -1.93 7.08
CA GLU A 19 -1.28 -1.40 7.84
C GLU A 19 -1.00 0.04 7.40
N TYR A 20 -0.91 0.96 8.36
CA TYR A 20 -0.81 2.39 8.09
C TYR A 20 -0.08 3.14 9.20
N TYR A 21 0.43 4.33 8.86
CA TYR A 21 0.88 5.34 9.82
C TYR A 21 -0.16 6.46 9.93
N ASP A 22 -0.29 7.08 11.10
CA ASP A 22 -1.17 8.24 11.35
C ASP A 22 -0.41 9.41 11.99
N GLY A 23 0.79 9.68 11.48
CA GLY A 23 1.68 10.74 11.99
C GLY A 23 2.58 10.36 13.15
N GLY A 24 2.46 9.15 13.69
CA GLY A 24 3.45 8.54 14.57
C GLY A 24 4.55 7.77 13.80
N SER A 25 5.58 7.35 14.53
CA SER A 25 6.60 6.40 14.03
C SER A 25 6.17 4.94 14.13
N GLU A 26 5.00 4.66 14.70
CA GLU A 26 4.50 3.30 14.92
C GLU A 26 3.58 2.86 13.79
N LEU A 27 3.86 1.67 13.24
CA LEU A 27 3.01 1.05 12.23
C LEU A 27 1.76 0.50 12.92
N LYS A 28 0.60 1.06 12.58
CA LYS A 28 -0.69 0.60 13.08
C LYS A 28 -1.27 -0.44 12.12
N SER A 29 -2.05 -1.37 12.66
CA SER A 29 -2.76 -2.36 11.85
C SER A 29 -4.22 -2.45 12.29
N LYS A 30 -5.12 -2.67 11.33
CA LYS A 30 -6.55 -2.85 11.58
C LYS A 30 -7.14 -3.90 10.66
N GLU A 31 -7.95 -4.78 11.23
CA GLU A 31 -8.65 -5.84 10.51
C GLU A 31 -10.12 -5.45 10.24
N PHE A 32 -10.66 -5.99 9.15
CA PHE A 32 -11.99 -5.71 8.64
C PHE A 32 -12.61 -6.97 8.04
N ASN A 33 -13.91 -7.15 8.26
CA ASN A 33 -14.66 -8.29 7.70
C ASN A 33 -15.00 -8.12 6.22
N THR A 34 -14.85 -6.92 5.65
CA THR A 34 -15.14 -6.67 4.23
C THR A 34 -14.17 -5.66 3.64
N TYR A 35 -13.87 -5.83 2.36
CA TYR A 35 -13.06 -4.88 1.60
C TYR A 35 -13.66 -3.46 1.62
N LYS A 36 -14.99 -3.36 1.51
CA LYS A 36 -15.70 -2.08 1.55
C LYS A 36 -15.49 -1.32 2.86
N ALA A 37 -15.52 -2.02 4.00
CA ALA A 37 -15.29 -1.39 5.30
C ALA A 37 -13.85 -0.86 5.43
N MET A 38 -12.87 -1.62 4.92
CA MET A 38 -11.48 -1.17 4.85
C MET A 38 -11.32 0.09 3.99
N GLU A 39 -11.92 0.11 2.79
CA GLU A 39 -11.88 1.28 1.90
C GLU A 39 -12.55 2.51 2.51
N GLN A 40 -13.69 2.33 3.19
CA GLN A 40 -14.36 3.44 3.88
C GLN A 40 -13.54 3.97 5.05
N PHE A 41 -12.84 3.09 5.76
CA PHE A 41 -11.92 3.53 6.81
C PHE A 41 -10.79 4.35 6.23
N HIS A 42 -10.13 3.84 5.18
CA HIS A 42 -9.05 4.52 4.46
C HIS A 42 -9.50 5.87 3.88
N SER A 43 -10.66 5.93 3.21
CA SER A 43 -11.16 7.15 2.58
C SER A 43 -11.58 8.24 3.57
N ARG A 44 -11.75 7.91 4.85
CA ARG A 44 -12.04 8.88 5.93
C ARG A 44 -10.78 9.47 6.55
N GLN A 45 -9.61 8.91 6.24
CA GLN A 45 -8.34 9.43 6.73
C GLN A 45 -8.00 10.68 5.91
N ASN A 46 -8.22 11.83 6.54
CA ASN A 46 -7.92 13.14 5.96
C ASN A 46 -6.66 13.76 6.58
N ASP A 47 -6.00 13.06 7.51
CA ASP A 47 -4.77 13.53 8.11
C ASP A 47 -3.65 13.53 7.06
N PHE A 48 -2.95 14.65 6.93
CA PHE A 48 -1.83 14.79 6.01
C PHE A 48 -0.73 13.75 6.27
N MET A 49 -0.57 13.37 7.54
CA MET A 49 0.45 12.41 7.96
C MET A 49 -0.01 10.96 7.86
N TYR A 50 -1.24 10.72 7.40
CA TYR A 50 -1.73 9.38 7.17
C TYR A 50 -1.05 8.76 5.95
N LEU A 51 -0.45 7.60 6.14
CA LEU A 51 0.17 6.83 5.07
C LEU A 51 -0.34 5.40 5.08
N ASP A 52 -0.98 5.01 3.99
CA ASP A 52 -1.32 3.62 3.72
C ASP A 52 -0.10 2.86 3.22
N CYS A 53 0.30 1.81 3.94
CA CYS A 53 1.50 1.04 3.65
C CYS A 53 1.18 -0.27 2.96
N ASN A 54 0.49 -1.17 3.66
CA ASN A 54 0.25 -2.54 3.19
C ASN A 54 -1.22 -2.93 3.35
N ARG A 55 -1.73 -3.66 2.37
CA ARG A 55 -3.11 -4.18 2.36
C ARG A 55 -3.10 -5.68 2.18
N TYR A 56 -3.78 -6.40 3.06
CA TYR A 56 -3.82 -7.86 3.03
C TYR A 56 -5.24 -8.37 2.94
N ALA A 57 -5.40 -9.47 2.21
CA ALA A 57 -6.62 -10.26 2.14
C ALA A 57 -6.32 -11.66 2.68
N TYR A 58 -7.15 -12.15 3.59
CA TYR A 58 -7.04 -13.50 4.14
C TYR A 58 -7.81 -14.47 3.24
N ILE A 59 -7.09 -15.34 2.54
CA ILE A 59 -7.63 -16.27 1.54
C ILE A 59 -6.94 -17.62 1.75
N ASN A 60 -7.72 -18.71 1.84
CA ASN A 60 -7.21 -20.08 2.01
C ASN A 60 -6.24 -20.19 3.20
N ASP A 61 -6.65 -19.72 4.37
CA ASP A 61 -5.88 -19.69 5.62
C ASP A 61 -4.58 -18.86 5.59
N GLU A 62 -4.34 -18.06 4.55
CA GLU A 62 -3.12 -17.27 4.37
C GLU A 62 -3.40 -15.78 4.14
N TRP A 63 -2.59 -14.92 4.76
CA TRP A 63 -2.57 -13.48 4.48
C TRP A 63 -1.83 -13.17 3.19
N ASN A 64 -2.55 -12.64 2.21
CA ASN A 64 -2.03 -12.29 0.90
C ASN A 64 -1.97 -10.76 0.75
N LEU A 65 -0.75 -10.22 0.57
CA LEU A 65 -0.54 -8.82 0.23
C LEU A 65 -1.15 -8.53 -1.15
N PHE A 66 -1.90 -7.44 -1.26
CA PHE A 66 -2.49 -6.99 -2.52
C PHE A 66 -2.38 -5.48 -2.68
N ILE A 67 -2.51 -5.02 -3.91
CA ILE A 67 -2.59 -3.60 -4.25
C ILE A 67 -3.83 -3.34 -5.07
N LYS A 68 -4.40 -2.15 -4.89
CA LYS A 68 -5.49 -1.66 -5.74
C LYS A 68 -4.87 -0.93 -6.93
N LEU A 69 -5.07 -1.46 -8.13
CA LEU A 69 -4.69 -0.75 -9.35
C LEU A 69 -5.75 0.31 -9.68
N GLN A 70 -5.32 1.53 -9.96
CA GLN A 70 -6.21 2.62 -10.38
C GLN A 70 -6.66 2.47 -11.84
N SER A 71 -5.85 1.80 -12.66
CA SER A 71 -6.08 1.61 -14.09
C SER A 71 -5.99 0.13 -14.45
N PRO A 72 -6.83 -0.37 -15.38
CA PRO A 72 -6.70 -1.71 -15.95
C PRO A 72 -5.46 -1.85 -16.84
N ILE A 73 -4.91 -0.73 -17.31
CA ILE A 73 -3.67 -0.66 -18.08
C ILE A 73 -2.55 -0.29 -17.12
N VAL A 74 -1.52 -1.14 -17.06
CA VAL A 74 -0.34 -0.94 -16.22
C VAL A 74 0.85 -0.65 -17.14
N PHE A 75 1.47 0.51 -17.01
CA PHE A 75 2.68 0.83 -17.76
C PHE A 75 3.90 0.16 -17.12
N GLN A 76 5.01 0.07 -17.85
CA GLN A 76 6.22 -0.59 -17.33
C GLN A 76 6.76 0.07 -16.06
N SER A 77 6.67 1.41 -15.97
CA SER A 77 7.02 2.18 -14.77
C SER A 77 6.18 1.79 -13.55
N ASP A 78 4.88 1.58 -13.75
CA ASP A 78 3.96 1.16 -12.69
C ASP A 78 4.30 -0.27 -12.25
N LEU A 79 4.65 -1.15 -13.20
CA LEU A 79 5.11 -2.50 -12.93
C LEU A 79 6.38 -2.54 -12.07
N ASP A 80 7.32 -1.64 -12.32
CA ASP A 80 8.55 -1.54 -11.55
C ASP A 80 8.27 -1.01 -10.13
N PHE A 81 7.40 -0.01 -10.00
CA PHE A 81 6.92 0.48 -8.71
C PHE A 81 6.24 -0.64 -7.90
N ILE A 82 5.30 -1.35 -8.52
CA ILE A 82 4.59 -2.49 -7.91
C ILE A 82 5.59 -3.53 -7.42
N ASN A 83 6.53 -3.93 -8.28
CA ASN A 83 7.55 -4.91 -7.91
C ASN A 83 8.44 -4.42 -6.77
N LYS A 84 8.72 -3.12 -6.69
CA LYS A 84 9.44 -2.53 -5.56
C LYS A 84 8.63 -2.65 -4.27
N THR A 85 7.35 -2.23 -4.28
CA THR A 85 6.43 -2.33 -3.13
C THR A 85 6.30 -3.75 -2.58
N PHE A 86 6.26 -4.78 -3.44
CA PHE A 86 6.11 -6.17 -3.01
C PHE A 86 7.41 -6.86 -2.55
N ASN A 87 8.58 -6.25 -2.80
CA ASN A 87 9.87 -6.87 -2.48
C ASN A 87 10.71 -6.06 -1.48
N GLU A 88 10.38 -4.78 -1.24
CA GLU A 88 11.05 -3.92 -0.25
C GLU A 88 10.12 -3.63 0.94
N PRO A 89 10.58 -3.79 2.19
CA PRO A 89 9.82 -3.35 3.36
C PRO A 89 9.67 -1.82 3.34
N ILE A 90 8.43 -1.33 3.47
CA ILE A 90 8.13 0.10 3.56
C ILE A 90 8.58 0.57 4.96
N GLU A 91 9.83 1.03 5.08
CA GLU A 91 10.27 1.73 6.27
C GLU A 91 9.83 3.20 6.18
N ALA A 92 9.07 3.69 7.17
CA ALA A 92 8.66 5.11 7.26
C ALA A 92 9.83 6.10 7.10
N LYS A 93 11.06 5.69 7.47
CA LYS A 93 12.28 6.49 7.27
C LYS A 93 12.61 6.77 5.80
N ASN A 94 12.24 5.89 4.87
CA ASN A 94 12.63 6.03 3.47
C ASN A 94 11.71 6.95 2.66
N LEU A 95 10.54 7.34 3.18
CA LEU A 95 9.68 8.35 2.52
C LEU A 95 10.17 9.79 2.74
N GLN A 96 10.92 10.05 3.82
CA GLN A 96 11.54 11.36 4.08
C GLN A 96 12.88 11.55 3.34
N ASN A 97 13.41 10.52 2.67
CA ASN A 97 14.66 10.62 1.89
C ASN A 97 14.48 11.26 0.51
N GLY A 98 13.34 11.89 0.24
CA GLY A 98 13.27 12.94 -0.77
C GLY A 98 14.17 14.08 -0.32
N LYS A 99 15.46 14.03 -0.73
CA LYS A 99 16.32 15.21 -0.72
C LYS A 99 15.52 16.32 -1.38
N ILE A 100 15.08 17.24 -0.53
CA ILE A 100 14.34 18.42 -0.90
C ILE A 100 15.09 19.05 -2.09
N GLU A 101 14.39 19.24 -3.21
CA GLU A 101 14.88 19.93 -4.41
C GLU A 101 15.13 21.44 -4.15
N GLU A 102 15.52 21.81 -2.93
CA GLU A 102 15.86 23.18 -2.53
C GLU A 102 17.25 23.61 -3.02
N LEU A 103 18.10 22.67 -3.47
CA LEU A 103 19.42 23.00 -4.01
C LEU A 103 19.40 23.63 -5.42
N ASN A 104 18.26 23.65 -6.13
CA ASN A 104 18.18 24.17 -7.49
C ASN A 104 17.60 25.59 -7.62
N HIS A 105 17.20 26.26 -6.53
CA HIS A 105 16.66 27.61 -6.58
C HIS A 105 17.57 28.69 -5.98
N GLN A 106 18.83 28.37 -5.69
CA GLN A 106 19.87 29.37 -5.38
C GLN A 106 20.88 29.44 -6.53
N LYS A 107 20.48 30.08 -7.63
CA LYS A 107 21.39 30.67 -8.61
C LYS A 107 20.96 32.09 -8.91
#